data_AF-A0A7W8G7S3-F1
#
_entry.id   AF-A0A7W8G7S3-F1
#
_cell.length_a   1.000
_cell.length_b   1.000
_cell.length_c   1.000
_cell.angle_alpha   90.00
_cell.angle_beta   90.00
_cell.angle_gamma   90.00
#
_symmetry.space_group_name_H-M   'P 1'
#
loop_
_entity.id
_entity.type
_entity.pdbx_description
1 polymer ?
#
loop_
_entity_poly.entity_id
_entity_poly.type
_entity_poly.pdbx_seq_one_letter_code
_entity_poly.pdbx_strand_id
1 'polypeptide(L)'
;MKEDDEIRLVTREETFNDLAVRELAKGQAACMCRLQFKRCSKSECNSCPANKKYQNCIAQMSEYDQLRLDSYIATYYAKYSANPDQWMSHKRFVISYIRLFFLMVASMLIVGLFFGFMADLYINS
;
A
#
# COMPACT_ATOMS: atom_id res chain seq x y z
N MET A 1 -20.94 12.43 3.07
CA MET A 1 -21.06 11.46 1.97
C MET A 1 -21.13 10.09 2.63
N LYS A 2 -22.16 9.33 2.26
CA LYS A 2 -22.87 8.25 2.98
C LYS A 2 -22.06 7.35 3.91
N GLU A 3 -22.63 7.14 5.11
CA GLU A 3 -22.46 5.94 5.93
C GLU A 3 -22.85 4.72 5.09
N ASP A 4 -21.86 3.92 4.71
CA ASP A 4 -22.09 2.55 4.23
C ASP A 4 -21.92 1.61 5.43
N ASP A 5 -22.85 1.69 6.37
CA ASP A 5 -23.14 0.60 7.33
C ASP A 5 -23.85 -0.52 6.55
N GLU A 6 -23.11 -1.19 5.68
CA GLU A 6 -23.57 -2.39 5.00
C GLU A 6 -23.50 -3.54 6.02
N ILE A 7 -24.62 -3.76 6.73
CA ILE A 7 -24.82 -4.95 7.58
C ILE A 7 -24.70 -6.18 6.67
N ARG A 8 -23.49 -6.73 6.59
CA ARG A 8 -23.23 -7.98 5.87
C ARG A 8 -23.88 -9.13 6.62
N LEU A 9 -24.86 -9.75 5.97
CA LEU A 9 -25.42 -11.04 6.38
C LEU A 9 -24.28 -12.09 6.37
N VAL A 10 -23.81 -12.45 7.55
CA VAL A 10 -22.86 -13.55 7.76
C VAL A 10 -23.58 -14.85 7.38
N THR A 11 -23.31 -15.36 6.18
CA THR A 11 -23.75 -16.70 5.78
C THR A 11 -23.07 -17.72 6.69
N ARG A 12 -23.82 -18.75 7.08
CA ARG A 12 -23.55 -19.76 8.13
C ARG A 12 -22.20 -20.50 8.05
N GLU A 13 -21.38 -20.24 7.04
CA GLU A 13 -20.08 -20.86 6.80
C GLU A 13 -18.88 -19.99 7.26
N GLU A 14 -19.04 -18.67 7.41
CA GLU A 14 -18.02 -17.81 8.02
C GLU A 14 -18.30 -17.69 9.53
N THR A 15 -17.43 -18.25 10.37
CA THR A 15 -17.55 -18.07 11.83
C THR A 15 -17.24 -16.61 12.19
N PHE A 16 -17.82 -16.09 13.28
CA PHE A 16 -17.47 -14.77 13.82
C PHE A 16 -15.96 -14.60 14.01
N ASN A 17 -15.26 -15.70 14.29
CA ASN A 17 -13.81 -15.72 14.42
C ASN A 17 -13.10 -15.46 13.08
N ASP A 18 -13.59 -16.04 11.99
CA ASP A 18 -13.03 -15.78 10.65
C ASP A 18 -13.19 -14.32 10.22
N LEU A 19 -14.36 -13.75 10.47
CA LEU A 19 -14.62 -12.33 10.24
C LEU A 19 -13.68 -11.45 11.06
N ALA A 20 -13.47 -11.80 12.34
CA ALA A 20 -12.55 -11.07 13.20
C ALA A 20 -11.10 -11.13 12.70
N VAL A 21 -10.61 -12.32 12.30
CA VAL A 21 -9.27 -12.49 11.73
C VAL A 21 -9.10 -11.69 10.43
N ARG A 22 -10.13 -11.66 9.58
CA ARG A 22 -10.13 -10.91 8.34
C ARG A 22 -10.11 -9.39 8.56
N GLU A 23 -10.87 -8.87 9.52
CA GLU A 23 -10.84 -7.45 9.87
C GLU A 23 -9.51 -7.05 10.53
N LEU A 24 -8.97 -7.91 11.39
CA LEU A 24 -7.63 -7.73 11.95
C LEU A 24 -6.57 -7.65 10.83
N ALA A 25 -6.66 -8.53 9.82
CA ALA A 25 -5.75 -8.53 8.68
C ALA A 25 -5.82 -7.22 7.87
N LYS A 26 -7.04 -6.73 7.60
CA LYS A 26 -7.23 -5.45 6.89
C LYS A 26 -6.58 -4.29 7.64
N GLY A 27 -6.75 -4.24 8.97
CA GLY A 27 -6.16 -3.21 9.82
C GLY A 27 -4.63 -3.20 9.78
N GLN A 28 -4.01 -4.39 9.86
CA GLN A 28 -2.55 -4.51 9.81
C GLN A 28 -2.00 -4.20 8.41
N ALA A 29 -2.62 -4.72 7.35
CA ALA A 29 -2.27 -4.36 5.98
C ALA A 29 -2.34 -2.84 5.75
N ALA A 30 -3.35 -2.17 6.32
CA ALA A 30 -3.48 -0.71 6.25
C ALA A 30 -2.38 0.03 7.03
N CYS A 31 -1.98 -0.36 8.27
CA CYS A 31 -0.81 0.29 8.92
C CYS A 31 0.46 0.04 8.09
N MET A 32 0.67 -1.17 7.55
CA MET A 32 1.83 -1.45 6.69
C MET A 32 1.90 -0.54 5.47
N CYS A 33 0.79 -0.36 4.74
CA CYS A 33 0.76 0.58 3.60
C CYS A 33 0.99 2.02 4.05
N ARG A 34 0.40 2.47 5.18
CA ARG A 34 0.64 3.82 5.71
C ARG A 34 2.10 4.06 6.08
N LEU A 35 2.80 3.05 6.62
CA LEU A 35 4.22 3.11 6.93
C LEU A 35 5.08 3.14 5.65
N GLN A 36 4.79 2.24 4.69
CA GLN A 36 5.51 2.15 3.42
C GLN A 36 5.42 3.46 2.63
N PHE A 37 4.22 4.03 2.54
CA PHE A 37 3.95 5.30 1.88
C PHE A 37 4.19 6.51 2.78
N LYS A 38 4.80 6.28 3.95
CA LYS A 38 5.31 7.26 4.90
C LYS A 38 4.25 8.27 5.40
N ARG A 39 2.97 7.89 5.42
CA ARG A 39 1.88 8.69 5.99
C ARG A 39 1.89 8.70 7.51
N CYS A 40 2.44 7.65 8.12
CA CYS A 40 2.83 7.62 9.53
C CYS A 40 4.28 7.16 9.67
N SER A 41 4.90 7.50 10.80
CA SER A 41 6.21 7.00 11.20
C SER A 41 6.11 5.73 12.05
N LYS A 42 7.21 4.97 12.15
CA LYS A 42 7.27 3.79 13.03
C LYS A 42 7.03 4.14 14.49
N SER A 43 7.52 5.29 14.96
CA SER A 43 7.29 5.77 16.32
C SER A 43 5.81 6.06 16.57
N GLU A 44 5.11 6.67 15.61
CA GLU A 44 3.67 6.94 15.70
C GLU A 44 2.82 5.66 15.65
N CYS A 45 3.15 4.64 14.82
CA CYS A 45 2.40 3.38 14.84
C CYS A 45 2.69 2.60 16.16
N ASN A 46 3.91 2.69 16.71
CA ASN A 46 4.27 2.04 17.99
C ASN A 46 3.60 2.68 19.21
N SER A 47 3.49 4.01 19.25
CA SER A 47 2.83 4.72 20.35
C SER A 47 1.30 4.66 20.28
N CYS A 48 0.74 4.12 19.19
CA CYS A 48 -0.69 4.04 18.99
C CYS A 48 -1.33 3.04 19.98
N PRO A 49 -2.32 3.45 20.80
CA PRO A 49 -2.99 2.56 21.74
C PRO A 49 -3.72 1.40 21.03
N ALA A 50 -4.14 1.60 19.78
CA ALA A 50 -4.71 0.53 18.96
C ALA A 50 -3.70 -0.57 18.65
N ASN A 51 -2.44 -0.21 18.36
CA ASN A 51 -1.38 -1.19 18.08
C ASN A 51 -1.09 -2.08 19.30
N LYS A 52 -1.11 -1.51 20.51
CA LYS A 52 -0.94 -2.29 21.74
C LYS A 52 -2.06 -3.32 21.94
N LYS A 53 -3.32 -2.92 21.72
CA LYS A 53 -4.46 -3.85 21.77
C LYS A 53 -4.36 -4.92 20.69
N TYR A 54 -3.88 -4.55 19.52
CA TYR A 54 -3.68 -5.45 18.39
C TYR A 54 -2.64 -6.53 18.68
N GLN A 55 -1.46 -6.16 19.19
CA GLN A 55 -0.43 -7.14 19.57
C GLN A 55 -0.89 -8.10 20.66
N ASN A 56 -1.63 -7.60 21.65
CA ASN A 56 -2.22 -8.45 22.69
C ASN A 56 -3.21 -9.46 22.10
N CYS A 57 -3.98 -9.07 21.09
CA CYS A 57 -4.92 -9.96 20.42
C CYS A 57 -4.19 -11.08 19.67
N ILE A 58 -3.16 -10.73 18.88
CA ILE A 58 -2.32 -11.72 18.17
C ILE A 58 -1.69 -12.72 19.13
N ALA A 59 -1.18 -12.24 20.27
CA ALA A 59 -0.55 -13.10 21.28
C ALA A 59 -1.53 -14.12 21.91
N GLN A 60 -2.84 -13.87 21.85
CA GLN A 60 -3.88 -14.75 22.36
C GLN A 60 -4.51 -15.63 21.27
N MET A 61 -4.14 -15.45 20.00
CA MET A 61 -4.67 -16.24 18.90
C MET A 61 -4.03 -17.63 18.83
N SER A 62 -4.78 -18.59 18.31
CA SER A 62 -4.25 -19.91 17.99
C SER A 62 -3.23 -19.83 16.84
N GLU A 63 -2.28 -20.77 16.79
CA GLU A 63 -1.30 -20.85 15.70
C GLU A 63 -1.98 -20.98 14.32
N TYR A 64 -3.08 -21.74 14.26
CA TYR A 64 -3.89 -21.88 13.05
C TYR A 64 -4.46 -20.52 12.59
N ASP A 65 -5.03 -19.73 13.51
CA ASP A 65 -5.59 -18.43 13.16
C ASP A 65 -4.49 -17.41 12.82
N GLN A 66 -3.29 -17.52 13.41
CA GLN A 66 -2.13 -16.69 13.04
C GLN A 66 -1.69 -16.95 11.60
N LEU A 67 -1.61 -18.22 11.17
CA LEU A 67 -1.27 -18.56 9.78
C LEU A 67 -2.30 -17.99 8.78
N ARG A 68 -3.58 -18.04 9.14
CA ARG A 68 -4.66 -17.43 8.33
C ARG A 68 -4.54 -15.91 8.30
N LEU A 69 -4.26 -15.31 9.44
CA LEU A 69 -4.05 -13.87 9.57
C LEU A 69 -2.94 -13.40 8.61
N ASP A 70 -1.79 -14.07 8.61
CA ASP A 70 -0.66 -13.73 7.74
C ASP A 70 -1.01 -13.86 6.25
N SER A 71 -1.72 -14.92 5.87
CA SER A 71 -2.19 -15.11 4.50
C SER A 71 -3.13 -13.97 4.06
N TYR A 72 -4.07 -13.58 4.92
CA TYR A 72 -4.97 -12.47 4.65
C TYR A 72 -4.24 -11.13 4.60
N ILE A 73 -3.29 -10.88 5.50
CA ILE A 73 -2.48 -9.65 5.50
C ILE A 73 -1.75 -9.52 4.17
N ALA A 74 -1.07 -10.58 3.70
CA ALA A 74 -0.36 -10.56 2.43
C ALA A 74 -1.30 -10.24 1.26
N THR A 75 -2.49 -10.86 1.24
CA THR A 75 -3.51 -10.64 0.21
C THR A 75 -4.03 -9.19 0.22
N TYR A 76 -4.37 -8.65 1.39
CA TYR A 76 -4.86 -7.28 1.52
C TYR A 76 -3.76 -6.26 1.22
N TYR A 77 -2.54 -6.50 1.68
CA TYR A 77 -1.40 -5.63 1.40
C TYR A 77 -1.11 -5.55 -0.10
N ALA A 78 -1.13 -6.67 -0.83
CA ALA A 78 -1.01 -6.68 -2.28
C ALA A 78 -2.11 -5.83 -2.95
N LYS A 79 -3.37 -6.01 -2.52
CA LYS A 79 -4.50 -5.22 -3.03
C LYS A 79 -4.38 -3.72 -2.71
N TYR A 80 -3.94 -3.37 -1.50
CA TYR A 80 -3.85 -1.99 -1.03
C TYR A 80 -2.65 -1.24 -1.58
N SER A 81 -1.52 -1.92 -1.79
CA SER A 81 -0.32 -1.34 -2.37
C SER A 81 -0.47 -1.00 -3.86
N ALA A 82 -1.35 -1.71 -4.58
CA ALA A 82 -1.67 -1.39 -5.98
C ALA A 82 -2.30 0.01 -6.15
N ASN A 83 -3.03 0.49 -5.14
CA ASN A 83 -3.65 1.82 -5.13
C ASN A 83 -3.05 2.67 -3.98
N PRO A 84 -1.86 3.24 -4.16
CA PRO A 84 -1.14 3.97 -3.12
C PRO A 84 -1.79 5.30 -2.72
N ASP A 85 -2.67 5.85 -3.56
CA ASP A 85 -3.21 7.22 -3.42
C ASP A 85 -3.95 7.43 -2.09
N GLN A 86 -4.72 6.43 -1.66
CA GLN A 86 -5.44 6.46 -0.38
C GLN A 86 -4.50 6.46 0.84
N TRP A 87 -3.25 6.01 0.67
CA TRP A 87 -2.26 5.87 1.74
C TRP A 87 -1.18 6.95 1.72
N MET A 88 -1.03 7.70 0.63
CA MET A 88 -0.12 8.84 0.55
C MET A 88 -0.79 10.14 1.06
N SER A 89 0.03 11.13 1.40
CA SER A 89 -0.47 12.50 1.52
C SER A 89 -0.45 13.18 0.16
N HIS A 90 -1.45 14.04 -0.12
CA HIS A 90 -1.56 14.76 -1.40
C HIS A 90 -0.24 15.45 -1.80
N LYS A 91 0.45 16.08 -0.84
CA LYS A 91 1.75 16.72 -1.08
C LYS A 91 2.81 15.77 -1.63
N ARG A 92 2.87 14.52 -1.15
CA ARG A 92 3.84 13.52 -1.63
C ARG A 92 3.47 12.95 -2.98
N PHE A 93 2.18 12.75 -3.21
CA PHE A 93 1.68 12.32 -4.51
C PHE A 93 2.14 13.28 -5.61
N VAL A 94 1.95 14.59 -5.39
CA VAL A 94 2.40 15.64 -6.33
C VAL A 94 3.91 15.62 -6.54
N ILE A 95 4.70 15.49 -5.47
CA ILE A 95 6.17 15.43 -5.57
C ILE A 95 6.63 14.21 -6.39
N SER A 96 6.04 13.03 -6.17
CA SER A 96 6.35 11.83 -6.95
C SER A 96 5.99 12.00 -8.42
N TYR A 97 4.83 12.59 -8.71
CA TYR A 97 4.40 12.86 -10.09
C TYR A 97 5.35 13.83 -10.81
N ILE A 98 5.73 14.93 -10.15
CA ILE A 98 6.69 15.90 -10.70
C ILE A 98 8.04 15.23 -10.99
N ARG A 99 8.54 14.37 -10.09
CA ARG A 99 9.79 13.63 -10.30
C ARG A 99 9.72 12.68 -11.50
N LEU A 100 8.62 11.93 -11.64
CA LEU A 100 8.40 11.06 -12.79
C LEU A 100 8.32 11.85 -14.09
N PHE A 101 7.64 13.01 -14.06
CA PHE A 101 7.57 13.90 -15.21
C PHE A 101 8.96 14.40 -15.63
N PHE A 102 9.79 14.88 -14.69
CA PHE A 102 11.16 15.29 -15.01
C PHE A 102 12.02 14.12 -15.54
N LEU A 103 11.86 12.91 -14.99
CA LEU A 103 12.54 11.71 -15.49
C LEU A 103 12.14 11.38 -16.94
N MET A 104 10.85 11.47 -17.27
CA MET A 104 10.34 11.25 -18.63
C MET A 104 10.85 12.32 -19.60
N VAL A 105 10.88 13.58 -19.20
CA VAL A 105 11.42 14.66 -20.04
C VAL A 105 12.92 14.46 -20.27
N ALA A 106 13.68 14.12 -19.22
CA ALA A 106 15.11 13.85 -19.33
C ALA A 106 15.40 12.67 -20.25
N SER A 107 14.63 11.58 -20.16
CA SER A 107 14.81 10.42 -21.05
C SER A 107 14.48 10.75 -22.51
N MET A 108 13.42 11.52 -22.78
CA MET A 108 13.11 11.98 -24.14
C MET A 108 14.23 12.85 -24.72
N LEU A 109 14.83 13.74 -23.91
CA LEU A 109 15.95 14.58 -24.35
C LEU A 109 17.18 13.73 -24.71
N ILE A 110 17.50 12.72 -23.89
CA ILE A 110 18.63 11.81 -24.15
C ILE A 110 18.41 11.03 -25.45
N VAL A 111 17.20 10.50 -25.66
CA VAL A 111 16.85 9.78 -26.89
C VAL A 111 16.91 10.72 -28.10
N GLY A 112 16.39 11.95 -27.98
CA GLY A 112 16.47 12.96 -29.03
C GLY A 112 17.89 13.34 -29.40
N LEU A 113 18.77 13.55 -28.40
CA LEU A 113 20.19 13.82 -28.62
C LEU A 113 20.91 12.65 -29.30
N PHE A 114 20.59 11.41 -28.90
CA PHE A 114 21.15 10.22 -29.53
C PHE A 114 20.79 10.13 -31.02
N PHE A 115 19.50 10.33 -31.36
CA PHE A 115 19.07 10.33 -32.76
C PHE A 115 19.65 11.49 -33.57
N GLY A 116 19.75 12.69 -32.97
CA GLY A 116 20.41 13.84 -33.61
C GLY A 116 21.88 13.55 -33.93
N PHE A 117 22.61 12.97 -32.97
CA PHE A 117 24.01 12.56 -33.18
C PHE A 117 24.16 11.50 -34.26
N MET A 118 23.29 10.48 -34.30
CA MET A 118 23.30 9.45 -35.33
C MET A 118 22.96 10.01 -36.72
N ALA A 119 22.05 10.98 -36.80
CA ALA A 119 21.70 11.66 -38.05
C ALA A 119 22.88 12.49 -38.58
N ASP A 120 23.56 13.24 -37.71
CA ASP A 120 24.76 14.01 -38.09
C ASP A 120 25.91 13.10 -38.56
N LEU A 121 26.10 11.94 -37.91
CA LEU A 121 27.07 10.94 -38.35
C LEU A 121 26.74 10.36 -39.73
N TYR A 122 25.46 10.06 -39.99
CA TYR A 122 25.01 9.49 -41.27
C TYR A 122 25.15 10.50 -42.42
N ILE A 123 24.91 11.79 -42.17
CA ILE A 123 25.05 12.82 -43.21
C ILE A 123 26.53 13.10 -43.52
N ASN A 124 27.42 13.00 -42.53
CA ASN A 124 28.84 13.29 -42.68
C ASN A 124 29.72 12.05 -42.97
N SER A 125 29.13 10.84 -43.13
CA SER A 125 29.82 9.61 -43.56
C SER A 125 29.65 9.37 -45.07
#